data_AF-A0A970RCP5-F1
#
_entry.id   AF-A0A970RCP5-F1
#
_cell.length_a   1.000
_cell.length_b   1.000
_cell.length_c   1.000
_cell.angle_alpha   90.00
_cell.angle_beta   90.00
_cell.angle_gamma   90.00
#
_symmetry.space_group_name_H-M   'P 1'
#
loop_
_entity.id
_entity.type
_entity.pdbx_description
1 polymer ?
#
loop_
_entity_poly.entity_id
_entity_poly.type
_entity_poly.pdbx_seq_one_letter_code
_entity_poly.pdbx_strand_id
1 'polypeptide(L)'
;MQTFLPYPDFFRSAEVLDLKRLGKQRVEALQLLNALSPSYALRGWRNHPARVMWAGYPSALAFYGVVVCRRWTGLGYRDTCREKILLSLDAMGAGNTEDALEKNYVEAMKGKENGFLPPWFGDERFHRSHRSNLLRKDPDWYGGQGWNEGPGLPYFWPVEAQAVQKGDGEN
;
A
#
# COMPACT_ATOMS: atom_id res chain seq x y z
N MET A 1 -1.52 11.85 -3.82
CA MET A 1 -1.66 10.45 -4.22
C MET A 1 -0.98 9.60 -3.17
N GLN A 2 -1.71 8.73 -2.48
CA GLN A 2 -1.16 7.94 -1.38
C GLN A 2 -1.96 6.66 -1.17
N THR A 3 -1.41 5.71 -0.42
CA THR A 3 -2.20 4.56 0.05
C THR A 3 -2.82 4.83 1.43
N PHE A 4 -3.92 4.17 1.78
CA PHE A 4 -4.49 4.20 3.15
C PHE A 4 -4.45 2.82 3.79
N LEU A 5 -3.60 2.65 4.80
CA LEU A 5 -3.47 1.42 5.62
C LEU A 5 -3.66 1.77 7.11
N PRO A 6 -4.90 1.96 7.58
CA PRO A 6 -5.18 2.18 9.01
C PRO A 6 -4.81 0.99 9.90
N TYR A 7 -4.67 -0.20 9.34
CA TYR A 7 -4.31 -1.42 10.06
C TYR A 7 -3.14 -2.15 9.37
N PRO A 8 -2.36 -2.97 10.11
CA PRO A 8 -1.40 -3.91 9.55
C PRO A 8 -2.11 -5.12 8.94
N ASP A 9 -3.13 -4.86 8.12
CA ASP A 9 -3.90 -5.86 7.41
C ASP A 9 -4.55 -5.19 6.19
N PHE A 10 -4.31 -5.71 4.99
CA PHE A 10 -4.84 -5.12 3.75
C PHE A 10 -6.36 -5.22 3.65
N PHE A 11 -6.95 -6.33 4.08
CA PHE A 11 -8.39 -6.57 4.02
C PHE A 11 -9.11 -5.66 5.00
N ARG A 12 -8.69 -5.67 6.28
CA ARG A 12 -9.24 -4.80 7.31
C ARG A 12 -9.06 -3.33 6.95
N SER A 13 -7.91 -2.97 6.38
CA SER A 13 -7.67 -1.61 5.89
C SER A 13 -8.66 -1.20 4.81
N ALA A 14 -8.95 -2.05 3.84
CA ALA A 14 -9.92 -1.76 2.78
C ALA A 14 -11.37 -1.71 3.32
N GLU A 15 -11.72 -2.58 4.27
CA GLU A 15 -13.07 -2.67 4.83
C GLU A 15 -13.54 -1.39 5.52
N VAL A 16 -12.65 -0.70 6.22
CA VAL A 16 -13.00 0.51 7.00
C VAL A 16 -13.02 1.80 6.19
N LEU A 17 -12.52 1.79 4.96
CA LEU A 17 -12.55 2.98 4.12
C LEU A 17 -13.98 3.32 3.72
N ASP A 18 -14.34 4.60 3.82
CA ASP A 18 -15.55 5.08 3.17
C ASP A 18 -15.46 4.92 1.65
N LEU A 19 -16.61 4.90 1.00
CA LEU A 19 -16.75 4.62 -0.42
C LEU A 19 -15.87 5.52 -1.30
N LYS A 20 -15.72 6.81 -0.95
CA LYS A 20 -14.93 7.76 -1.71
C LYS A 20 -13.44 7.42 -1.65
N ARG A 21 -12.88 7.15 -0.46
CA ARG A 21 -11.46 6.76 -0.34
C ARG A 21 -11.22 5.36 -0.89
N LEU A 22 -12.11 4.39 -0.63
CA LEU A 22 -12.01 3.05 -1.21
C LEU A 22 -11.95 3.10 -2.74
N GLY A 23 -12.86 3.85 -3.37
CA GLY A 23 -12.89 4.05 -4.82
C GLY A 23 -11.60 4.68 -5.35
N LYS A 24 -11.06 5.66 -4.62
CA LYS A 24 -9.81 6.35 -4.99
C LYS A 24 -8.58 5.46 -4.84
N GLN A 25 -8.51 4.61 -3.82
CA GLN A 25 -7.38 3.73 -3.54
C GLN A 25 -7.08 2.76 -4.69
N ARG A 26 -8.10 2.30 -5.42
CA ARG A 26 -7.90 1.46 -6.63
C ARG A 26 -7.06 2.17 -7.70
N VAL A 27 -7.38 3.44 -7.95
CA VAL A 27 -6.70 4.25 -8.95
C VAL A 27 -5.30 4.65 -8.46
N GLU A 28 -5.17 5.04 -7.20
CA GLU A 28 -3.88 5.46 -6.64
C GLU A 28 -2.88 4.31 -6.53
N ALA A 29 -3.32 3.08 -6.22
CA ALA A 29 -2.48 1.89 -6.25
C ALA A 29 -1.94 1.61 -7.66
N LEU A 30 -2.82 1.65 -8.68
CA LEU A 30 -2.41 1.49 -10.08
C LEU A 30 -1.42 2.58 -10.53
N GLN A 31 -1.69 3.84 -10.17
CA GLN A 31 -0.81 4.95 -10.50
C GLN A 31 0.57 4.82 -9.84
N LEU A 32 0.63 4.37 -8.58
CA LEU A 32 1.89 4.09 -7.90
C LEU A 32 2.65 2.93 -8.54
N LEU A 33 1.99 1.83 -8.90
CA LEU A 33 2.64 0.73 -9.63
C LEU A 33 3.21 1.19 -10.97
N ASN A 34 2.44 1.96 -11.72
CA ASN A 34 2.93 2.53 -12.98
C ASN A 34 4.15 3.42 -12.74
N ALA A 35 4.17 4.23 -11.67
CA ALA A 35 5.32 5.05 -11.31
C ALA A 35 6.55 4.26 -10.80
N LEU A 36 6.37 2.97 -10.47
CA LEU A 36 7.46 2.04 -10.15
C LEU A 36 7.99 1.31 -11.38
N SER A 37 7.20 1.25 -12.47
CA SER A 37 7.61 0.59 -13.70
C SER A 37 8.89 1.21 -14.29
N PRO A 38 9.88 0.40 -14.71
CA PRO A 38 11.12 0.90 -15.32
C PRO A 38 10.89 1.75 -16.57
N SER A 39 9.80 1.52 -17.31
CA SER A 39 9.45 2.23 -18.54
C SER A 39 8.73 3.57 -18.30
N TYR A 40 8.39 3.89 -17.05
CA TYR A 40 7.65 5.10 -16.73
C TYR A 40 8.56 6.32 -16.59
N ALA A 41 8.22 7.41 -17.28
CA ALA A 41 8.94 8.66 -17.18
C ALA A 41 8.83 9.22 -15.75
N LEU A 42 9.93 9.22 -15.00
CA LEU A 42 9.99 9.59 -13.57
C LEU A 42 9.69 11.07 -13.24
N ARG A 43 9.21 11.88 -14.20
CA ARG A 43 8.95 13.32 -13.99
C ARG A 43 7.82 13.47 -12.97
N GLY A 44 8.09 14.19 -11.87
CA GLY A 44 7.13 14.44 -10.79
C GLY A 44 6.98 13.33 -9.74
N TRP A 45 7.56 12.15 -9.97
CA TRP A 45 7.42 10.98 -9.08
C TRP A 45 8.68 10.57 -8.35
N ARG A 46 9.86 11.01 -8.85
CA ARG A 46 11.17 10.59 -8.34
C ARG A 46 11.29 10.65 -6.81
N ASN A 47 10.77 11.73 -6.21
CA ASN A 47 10.87 12.00 -4.77
C ASN A 47 9.52 11.90 -4.04
N HIS A 48 8.48 11.33 -4.66
CA HIS A 48 7.17 11.25 -4.01
C HIS A 48 7.24 10.21 -2.86
N PRO A 49 6.91 10.56 -1.60
CA PRO A 49 7.10 9.68 -0.45
C PRO A 49 6.44 8.31 -0.58
N ALA A 50 5.18 8.25 -1.03
CA ALA A 50 4.50 6.98 -1.28
C ALA A 50 5.19 6.10 -2.33
N ARG A 51 5.84 6.68 -3.34
CA ARG A 51 6.58 5.92 -4.37
C ARG A 51 7.84 5.32 -3.76
N VAL A 52 8.59 6.11 -2.97
CA VAL A 52 9.79 5.64 -2.27
C VAL A 52 9.44 4.54 -1.26
N MET A 53 8.38 4.73 -0.48
CA MET A 53 7.88 3.77 0.51
C MET A 53 7.57 2.38 -0.08
N TRP A 54 7.07 2.33 -1.33
CA TRP A 54 6.69 1.10 -2.01
C TRP A 54 7.76 0.56 -2.99
N ALA A 55 8.87 1.26 -3.20
CA ALA A 55 9.80 0.96 -4.30
C ALA A 55 10.43 -0.45 -4.25
N GLY A 56 10.62 -1.01 -3.05
CA GLY A 56 11.10 -2.39 -2.87
C GLY A 56 10.01 -3.45 -2.82
N TYR A 57 8.72 -3.07 -2.87
CA TYR A 57 7.60 -3.95 -2.58
C TYR A 57 6.44 -3.82 -3.59
N PRO A 58 6.70 -3.86 -4.92
CA PRO A 58 5.65 -3.72 -5.93
C PRO A 58 4.60 -4.84 -5.85
N SER A 59 4.99 -6.08 -5.51
CA SER A 59 4.05 -7.20 -5.37
C SER A 59 3.06 -7.00 -4.21
N ALA A 60 3.52 -6.47 -3.08
CA ALA A 60 2.64 -6.13 -1.97
C ALA A 60 1.73 -4.94 -2.28
N LEU A 61 2.22 -3.92 -2.99
CA LEU A 61 1.38 -2.82 -3.48
C LEU A 61 0.30 -3.32 -4.46
N ALA A 62 0.66 -4.22 -5.37
CA ALA A 62 -0.29 -4.84 -6.28
C ALA A 62 -1.35 -5.64 -5.54
N PHE A 63 -0.95 -6.46 -4.56
CA PHE A 63 -1.91 -7.21 -3.77
C PHE A 63 -2.82 -6.30 -2.93
N TYR A 64 -2.29 -5.24 -2.33
CA TYR A 64 -3.12 -4.20 -1.69
C TYR A 64 -4.16 -3.63 -2.67
N GLY A 65 -3.75 -3.25 -3.88
CA GLY A 65 -4.64 -2.74 -4.91
C GLY A 65 -5.72 -3.76 -5.32
N VAL A 66 -5.36 -5.04 -5.44
CA VAL A 66 -6.31 -6.14 -5.69
C VAL A 66 -7.33 -6.26 -4.56
N VAL A 67 -6.90 -6.24 -3.30
CA VAL A 67 -7.79 -6.33 -2.13
C VAL A 67 -8.80 -5.17 -2.12
N VAL A 68 -8.35 -3.95 -2.40
CA VAL A 68 -9.22 -2.77 -2.54
C VAL A 68 -10.22 -2.97 -3.69
N CYS A 69 -9.79 -3.50 -4.84
CA CYS A 69 -10.68 -3.80 -5.95
C CYS A 69 -11.72 -4.87 -5.60
N ARG A 70 -11.31 -5.96 -4.92
CA ARG A 70 -12.22 -7.01 -4.43
C ARG A 70 -13.28 -6.44 -3.50
N ARG A 71 -12.89 -5.59 -2.54
CA ARG A 71 -13.84 -4.93 -1.63
C ARG A 71 -14.82 -4.04 -2.40
N TRP A 72 -14.33 -3.27 -3.36
CA TRP A 72 -15.15 -2.41 -4.23
C TRP A 72 -16.18 -3.21 -5.04
N THR A 73 -15.76 -4.30 -5.69
CA THR A 73 -16.68 -5.16 -6.45
C THR A 73 -17.63 -5.94 -5.56
N GLY A 74 -17.21 -6.32 -4.35
CA GLY A 74 -18.06 -6.96 -3.35
C GLY A 74 -19.20 -6.07 -2.85
N LEU A 75 -19.07 -4.74 -3.02
CA LEU A 75 -20.14 -3.78 -2.77
C LEU A 75 -21.08 -3.58 -3.99
N GLY A 76 -20.87 -4.32 -5.08
CA GLY A 76 -21.71 -4.26 -6.29
C GLY A 76 -21.27 -3.24 -7.34
N TYR A 77 -20.13 -2.57 -7.15
CA TYR A 77 -19.62 -1.60 -8.12
C TYR A 77 -18.73 -2.24 -9.19
N ARG A 78 -18.71 -1.67 -10.39
CA ARG A 78 -17.82 -2.10 -11.47
C ARG A 78 -16.38 -1.66 -11.22
N ASP A 79 -15.43 -2.53 -11.53
CA ASP A 79 -14.00 -2.25 -11.45
C ASP A 79 -13.31 -2.25 -12.82
N THR A 80 -12.27 -1.43 -12.95
CA THR A 80 -11.43 -1.31 -14.16
C THR A 80 -9.93 -1.24 -13.83
N CYS A 81 -9.56 -1.44 -12.57
CA CYS A 81 -8.20 -1.25 -12.06
C CYS A 81 -7.48 -2.59 -11.81
N ARG A 82 -8.20 -3.62 -11.33
CA ARG A 82 -7.62 -4.90 -10.90
C ARG A 82 -6.79 -5.57 -11.99
N GLU A 83 -7.34 -5.70 -13.19
CA GLU A 83 -6.62 -6.31 -14.32
C GLU A 83 -5.37 -5.49 -14.68
N LYS A 84 -5.50 -4.16 -14.74
CA LYS A 84 -4.37 -3.27 -15.04
C LYS A 84 -3.27 -3.32 -13.98
N ILE A 85 -3.64 -3.50 -12.71
CA ILE A 85 -2.70 -3.68 -11.61
C ILE A 85 -1.86 -4.94 -11.83
N LEU A 86 -2.50 -6.07 -12.14
CA LEU A 86 -1.81 -7.33 -12.40
C LEU A 86 -0.92 -7.25 -13.65
N LEU A 87 -1.41 -6.66 -14.74
CA LEU A 87 -0.61 -6.43 -15.96
C LEU A 87 0.60 -5.52 -15.70
N SER A 88 0.43 -4.47 -14.90
CA SER A 88 1.54 -3.57 -14.55
C SER A 88 2.61 -4.28 -13.74
N LEU A 89 2.20 -5.17 -12.82
CA LEU A 89 3.13 -5.99 -12.04
C LEU A 89 3.86 -7.00 -12.92
N ASP A 90 3.15 -7.68 -13.82
CA ASP A 90 3.70 -8.66 -14.74
C ASP A 90 4.77 -8.03 -15.66
N ALA A 91 4.51 -6.83 -16.18
CA ALA A 91 5.45 -6.07 -16.99
C ALA A 91 6.78 -5.72 -16.26
N MET A 92 6.79 -5.77 -14.92
CA MET A 92 8.00 -5.57 -14.11
C MET A 92 8.79 -6.88 -13.88
N GLY A 93 8.39 -7.99 -14.50
CA GLY A 93 9.01 -9.31 -14.31
C GLY A 93 8.64 -9.99 -13.00
N ALA A 94 7.71 -9.41 -12.24
CA ALA A 94 7.21 -9.95 -10.98
C ALA A 94 5.92 -10.77 -11.19
N GLY A 95 5.77 -11.41 -12.35
CA GLY A 95 4.60 -12.14 -12.86
C GLY A 95 4.00 -13.13 -11.87
N ASN A 96 3.19 -12.60 -10.96
CA ASN A 96 2.47 -13.36 -9.95
C ASN A 96 1.00 -13.34 -10.30
N THR A 97 0.37 -14.52 -10.30
CA THR A 97 -1.08 -14.61 -10.30
C THR A 97 -1.62 -14.00 -9.01
N GLU A 98 -2.89 -13.63 -9.03
CA GLU A 98 -3.55 -13.12 -7.85
C GLU A 98 -3.50 -14.10 -6.66
N ASP A 99 -3.68 -15.40 -6.93
CA ASP A 99 -3.58 -16.45 -5.91
C ASP A 99 -2.16 -16.56 -5.35
N ALA A 100 -1.13 -16.38 -6.18
CA ALA A 100 0.26 -16.37 -5.72
C ALA A 100 0.56 -15.17 -4.83
N LEU A 101 0.04 -13.98 -5.18
CA LEU A 101 0.14 -12.78 -4.34
C LEU A 101 -0.54 -12.97 -2.98
N GLU A 102 -1.75 -13.54 -2.98
CA GLU A 102 -2.50 -13.81 -1.76
C GLU A 102 -1.77 -14.83 -0.87
N LYS A 103 -1.25 -15.91 -1.46
CA LYS A 103 -0.44 -16.89 -0.73
C LYS A 103 0.77 -16.23 -0.08
N ASN A 104 1.53 -15.43 -0.83
CA ASN A 104 2.73 -14.75 -0.31
C ASN A 104 2.38 -13.77 0.83
N TYR A 105 1.26 -13.04 0.71
CA TYR A 105 0.75 -12.19 1.78
C TYR A 105 0.41 -12.98 3.04
N VAL A 106 -0.36 -14.07 2.91
CA VAL A 106 -0.75 -14.91 4.05
C VAL A 106 0.47 -15.53 4.73
N GLU A 107 1.48 -15.93 3.96
CA GLU A 107 2.74 -16.43 4.52
C GLU A 107 3.52 -15.35 5.26
N ALA A 108 3.61 -14.14 4.71
CA ALA A 108 4.25 -13.01 5.35
C ALA A 108 3.54 -12.61 6.66
N MET A 109 2.21 -12.62 6.68
CA MET A 109 1.39 -12.35 7.87
C MET A 109 1.59 -13.37 9.00
N LYS A 110 2.05 -14.60 8.68
CA LYS A 110 2.40 -15.64 9.67
C LYS A 110 3.81 -15.48 10.23
N GLY A 111 4.51 -14.38 9.91
CA GLY A 111 5.89 -14.15 10.33
C GLY A 111 6.93 -14.94 9.55
N LYS A 112 6.56 -15.54 8.40
CA LYS A 112 7.56 -16.10 7.49
C LYS A 112 8.25 -14.94 6.77
N GLU A 113 9.49 -14.67 7.10
CA GLU A 113 10.31 -13.70 6.36
C GLU A 113 10.48 -14.19 4.92
N ASN A 114 9.70 -13.62 4.01
CA ASN A 114 9.74 -13.90 2.58
C ASN A 114 9.98 -12.62 1.75
N GLY A 115 10.23 -11.49 2.41
CA GLY A 115 10.43 -10.19 1.77
C GLY A 115 9.18 -9.61 1.08
N PHE A 116 8.01 -10.22 1.25
CA PHE A 116 6.79 -9.76 0.59
C PHE A 116 6.27 -8.46 1.20
N LEU A 117 6.14 -8.39 2.53
CA LEU A 117 5.66 -7.21 3.24
C LEU A 117 6.81 -6.23 3.52
N PRO A 118 6.59 -4.92 3.39
CA PRO A 118 7.54 -3.91 3.82
C PRO A 118 7.84 -3.97 5.33
N PRO A 119 9.04 -3.59 5.79
CA PRO A 119 9.42 -3.63 7.21
C PRO A 119 8.64 -2.64 8.07
N TRP A 120 8.04 -1.62 7.46
CA TRP A 120 7.16 -0.67 8.13
C TRP A 120 5.73 -1.20 8.31
N PHE A 121 5.38 -2.33 7.69
CA PHE A 121 4.07 -2.96 7.87
C PHE A 121 3.99 -3.55 9.28
N GLY A 122 3.07 -3.04 10.10
CA GLY A 122 3.06 -3.32 11.55
C GLY A 122 3.62 -2.18 12.41
N ASP A 123 4.30 -1.18 11.83
CA ASP A 123 4.75 -0.01 12.58
C ASP A 123 3.55 0.86 12.95
N GLU A 124 3.24 0.91 14.24
CA GLU A 124 2.09 1.65 14.73
C GLU A 124 2.19 3.17 14.44
N ARG A 125 3.40 3.74 14.30
CA ARG A 125 3.58 5.16 13.90
C ARG A 125 3.03 5.41 12.49
N PHE A 126 3.22 4.45 11.59
CA PHE A 126 2.67 4.49 10.26
C PHE A 126 1.14 4.39 10.31
N HIS A 127 0.61 3.31 10.89
CA HIS A 127 -0.84 3.04 10.91
C HIS A 127 -1.63 4.15 11.62
N ARG A 128 -1.19 4.63 12.78
CA ARG A 128 -1.86 5.73 13.48
C ARG A 128 -1.86 7.03 12.70
N SER A 129 -0.80 7.32 11.94
CA SER A 129 -0.77 8.53 11.11
C SER A 129 -1.82 8.47 10.00
N HIS A 130 -2.06 7.29 9.42
CA HIS A 130 -3.11 7.08 8.42
C HIS A 130 -4.51 7.22 9.03
N ARG A 131 -4.75 6.63 10.20
CA ARG A 131 -6.01 6.76 10.95
C ARG A 131 -6.32 8.22 11.31
N SER A 132 -5.34 8.94 11.85
CA SER A 132 -5.46 10.38 12.13
C SER A 132 -5.81 11.21 10.89
N ASN A 133 -5.19 10.89 9.74
CA ASN A 133 -5.50 11.58 8.49
C ASN A 133 -6.89 11.21 7.96
N LEU A 134 -7.34 9.97 8.10
CA LEU A 134 -8.70 9.55 7.75
C LEU A 134 -9.75 10.29 8.60
N LEU A 135 -9.54 10.40 9.92
CA LEU A 135 -10.38 11.20 10.82
C LEU A 135 -10.49 12.66 10.36
N ARG A 136 -9.40 13.27 9.88
CA ARG A 136 -9.45 14.63 9.31
C ARG A 136 -10.24 14.71 8.01
N LYS A 137 -10.22 13.62 7.23
CA LYS A 137 -10.91 13.55 5.94
C LYS A 137 -12.41 13.38 6.11
N ASP A 138 -12.85 12.62 7.11
CA ASP A 138 -14.27 12.31 7.33
C ASP A 138 -14.54 11.99 8.82
N PRO A 139 -14.68 13.00 9.68
CA PRO A 139 -14.79 12.79 11.12
C PRO A 139 -15.98 11.90 11.52
N ASP A 140 -17.10 12.03 10.81
CA ASP A 140 -18.33 11.28 11.11
C ASP A 140 -18.17 9.79 10.79
N TRP A 141 -17.63 9.47 9.61
CA TRP A 141 -17.40 8.08 9.21
C TRP A 141 -16.35 7.39 10.08
N TYR A 142 -15.22 8.06 10.33
CA TYR A 142 -14.08 7.44 11.03
C TYR A 142 -14.15 7.58 12.55
N GLY A 143 -14.97 8.48 13.10
CA GLY A 143 -15.14 8.67 14.54
C GLY A 143 -15.70 7.43 15.25
N GLY A 144 -16.46 6.59 14.55
CA GLY A 144 -17.01 5.35 15.09
C GLY A 144 -16.03 4.16 15.13
N GLN A 145 -14.79 4.31 14.66
CA GLN A 145 -13.84 3.19 14.52
C GLN A 145 -13.12 2.80 15.81
N GLY A 146 -13.33 3.54 16.91
CA GLY A 146 -12.70 3.27 18.21
C GLY A 146 -11.19 3.58 18.25
N TRP A 147 -10.73 4.52 17.43
CA TRP A 147 -9.34 4.92 17.35
C TRP A 147 -8.96 5.90 18.46
N ASN A 148 -7.77 5.73 19.05
CA ASN A 148 -7.31 6.55 20.18
C ASN A 148 -6.65 7.87 19.76
N GLU A 149 -6.19 7.99 18.52
CA GLU A 149 -5.59 9.24 18.02
C GLU A 149 -6.63 10.24 17.51
N GLY A 150 -6.37 11.53 17.71
CA GLY A 150 -7.15 12.61 17.10
C GLY A 150 -6.72 12.93 15.66
N PRO A 151 -7.40 13.86 14.95
CA PRO A 151 -7.16 14.16 13.54
C PRO A 151 -5.91 15.04 13.26
N GLY A 152 -5.00 15.19 14.23
CA GLY A 152 -3.91 16.18 14.20
C GLY A 152 -2.55 15.68 13.72
N LEU A 153 -2.34 14.38 13.51
CA LEU A 153 -1.01 13.84 13.17
C LEU A 153 -0.66 14.11 11.69
N PRO A 154 0.58 14.51 11.39
CA PRO A 154 1.09 14.51 10.02
C PRO A 154 1.22 13.06 9.52
N TYR A 155 1.31 12.86 8.19
CA TYR A 155 1.68 11.56 7.65
C TYR A 155 3.08 11.16 8.14
N PHE A 156 3.19 9.93 8.63
CA PHE A 156 4.49 9.30 8.84
C PHE A 156 4.88 8.56 7.56
N TRP A 157 5.98 8.98 6.94
CA TRP A 157 6.52 8.34 5.74
C TRP A 157 7.75 7.52 6.12
N PRO A 158 7.72 6.18 6.00
CA PRO A 158 8.86 5.32 6.30
C PRO A 158 9.84 5.31 5.11
N VAL A 159 10.40 6.48 4.81
CA VAL A 159 11.38 6.70 3.74
C VAL A 159 12.72 7.02 4.43
N GLU A 160 13.61 6.01 4.48
CA GLU A 160 14.93 5.92 5.16
C GLU A 160 14.91 5.51 6.65
N ALA A 161 15.77 4.59 7.15
CA ALA A 161 17.10 4.17 6.72
C ALA A 161 17.15 2.80 5.99
N GLN A 162 17.56 2.81 4.72
CA GLN A 162 18.27 1.66 4.16
C GLN A 162 19.66 1.68 4.78
N ALA A 163 20.01 0.66 5.56
CA ALA A 163 21.39 0.48 6.00
C ALA A 163 22.27 0.41 4.76
N VAL A 164 23.23 1.32 4.69
CA VAL A 164 24.42 1.19 3.85
C VAL A 164 24.93 -0.24 4.06
N GLN A 165 24.80 -1.11 3.05
CA GLN A 165 25.76 -2.21 2.94
C GLN A 165 27.10 -1.50 2.80
N LYS A 166 27.84 -1.40 3.90
CA LYS A 166 29.27 -1.12 3.84
C LYS A 166 29.79 -2.20 2.90
N GLY A 167 30.22 -1.77 1.72
CA GLY A 167 31.22 -2.54 1.01
C GLY A 167 32.38 -2.65 1.98
N ASP A 168 32.56 -3.83 2.56
CA ASP A 168 33.81 -4.20 3.18
C ASP A 168 34.84 -4.14 2.07
N GLY A 169 35.50 -2.99 1.99
CA GLY A 169 36.84 -2.92 1.44
C GLY A 169 37.79 -3.66 2.36
N GLU A 170 38.83 -4.20 1.74
CA GLU A 170 40.07 -4.73 2.34
C GLU A 170 40.04 -6.22 2.75
N ASN A 171 40.44 -7.07 1.79
CA ASN A 171 41.81 -7.59 1.76
C ASN A 171 42.22 -8.00 0.34
#